data_AF-A0A6G2DG97-F1
#
_entry.id   AF-A0A6G2DG97-F1
#
_cell.length_a   1.000
_cell.length_b   1.000
_cell.length_c   1.000
_cell.angle_alpha   90.00
_cell.angle_beta   90.00
_cell.angle_gamma   90.00
#
_symmetry.space_group_name_H-M   'P 1'
#
loop_
_entity.id
_entity.type
_entity.pdbx_description
1 polymer ?
#
loop_
_entity_poly.entity_id
_entity_poly.type
_entity_poly.pdbx_seq_one_letter_code
_entity_poly.pdbx_strand_id
1 'polypeptide(L)'
;SWLENYLVNYSGALIIVSHDRYFLDKVATITLDLTKHSLDRYVGNYSRFVELKEQKLATEAKNYEKQQKEIAALEDFVNRNLV
;
A
#
# COMPACT_ATOMS: atom_id res chain seq x y z
N SER A 1 7.57 18.24 19.57
CA SER A 1 8.44 17.78 20.69
C SER A 1 9.91 17.85 20.30
N TRP A 2 10.83 17.96 21.26
CA TRP A 2 12.27 18.10 20.98
C TRP A 2 12.84 16.93 20.14
N LEU A 3 12.37 15.71 20.39
CA LEU A 3 12.82 14.51 19.67
C LEU A 3 12.42 14.52 18.19
N GLU A 4 11.17 14.89 17.87
CA GLU A 4 10.69 15.00 16.49
C GLU A 4 11.57 15.98 15.69
N ASN A 5 11.84 17.16 16.27
CA ASN A 5 12.71 18.16 15.65
C ASN A 5 14.15 17.67 15.48
N TYR A 6 14.68 16.94 16.44
CA TYR A 6 16.02 16.36 16.34
C TYR A 6 16.11 15.36 15.19
N LEU A 7 15.13 14.46 15.07
CA LEU A 7 15.11 13.42 14.04
C LEU A 7 14.89 13.98 12.64
N VAL A 8 14.03 14.99 12.49
CA VAL A 8 13.77 15.66 11.20
C VAL A 8 15.01 16.40 10.69
N ASN A 9 15.83 16.95 11.59
CA ASN A 9 17.06 17.68 11.23
C ASN A 9 18.30 16.77 11.12
N TYR A 10 18.16 15.46 11.33
CA TYR A 10 19.27 14.54 11.20
C TYR A 10 19.63 14.33 9.72
N SER A 11 20.91 14.51 9.37
CA SER A 11 21.38 14.51 7.98
C SER A 11 21.62 13.12 7.39
N GLY A 12 21.55 12.06 8.20
CA GLY A 12 21.73 10.67 7.76
C GLY A 12 20.41 9.94 7.49
N ALA A 13 20.52 8.69 7.06
CA ALA A 13 19.37 7.79 6.95
C ALA A 13 19.03 7.20 8.32
N LEU A 14 17.74 7.20 8.66
CA LEU A 14 17.21 6.60 9.89
C LEU A 14 16.15 5.58 9.54
N ILE A 15 16.18 4.43 10.22
CA ILE A 15 15.09 3.47 10.23
C ILE A 15 14.40 3.59 11.57
N ILE A 16 13.10 3.88 11.52
CA ILE A 16 12.29 4.16 12.71
C ILE A 16 11.18 3.11 12.77
N VAL A 17 11.03 2.47 13.92
CA VAL A 17 9.93 1.55 14.21
C VAL A 17 9.13 2.14 15.37
N SER A 18 7.85 2.41 15.13
CA SER A 18 6.94 2.94 16.14
C SER A 18 5.51 2.48 15.88
N HIS A 19 4.71 2.42 16.94
CA HIS A 19 3.27 2.22 16.86
C HIS A 19 2.48 3.55 16.95
N ASP A 20 3.17 4.67 17.23
CA ASP A 20 2.56 6.00 17.28
C ASP A 20 2.47 6.61 15.89
N ARG A 21 1.24 6.71 15.38
CA ARG A 21 0.96 7.24 14.04
C ARG A 21 1.26 8.74 13.91
N TYR A 22 1.04 9.54 14.95
CA TYR A 22 1.29 10.98 14.90
C TYR A 22 2.79 11.29 14.86
N PHE A 23 3.57 10.50 15.59
CA PHE A 23 5.03 10.58 15.54
C PHE A 23 5.55 10.19 14.14
N LEU A 24 5.08 9.06 13.60
CA LEU A 24 5.46 8.63 12.25
C LEU A 24 5.03 9.65 11.20
N ASP A 25 3.86 10.27 11.35
CA ASP A 25 3.38 11.29 10.40
C ASP A 25 4.27 12.54 10.36
N LYS A 26 4.89 12.90 11.48
CA LYS A 26 5.77 14.07 11.55
C LYS A 26 7.20 13.79 11.10
N VAL A 27 7.71 12.58 11.30
CA VAL A 27 9.13 12.25 11.13
C VAL A 27 9.39 11.39 9.89
N ALA A 28 8.49 10.47 9.55
CA ALA A 28 8.69 9.58 8.43
C ALA A 28 8.48 10.32 7.10
N THR A 29 9.43 10.15 6.19
CA THR A 29 9.36 10.67 4.81
C THR A 29 9.06 9.58 3.78
N ILE A 30 9.26 8.32 4.18
CA ILE A 30 9.02 7.12 3.40
C ILE A 30 8.50 6.04 4.36
N THR A 31 7.46 5.32 3.94
CA THR A 31 6.97 4.12 4.64
C THR A 31 7.22 2.90 3.77
N LEU A 32 7.78 1.84 4.38
CA LEU A 32 7.91 0.53 3.77
C LEU A 32 6.85 -0.39 4.37
N ASP A 33 5.91 -0.85 3.54
CA ASP A 33 4.85 -1.78 3.93
C ASP A 33 5.30 -3.20 3.61
N LEU A 34 5.67 -3.93 4.66
CA LEU A 34 6.10 -5.31 4.55
C LEU A 34 4.88 -6.23 4.63
N THR A 35 4.66 -7.00 3.58
CA THR A 35 3.68 -8.10 3.56
C THR A 35 4.39 -9.45 3.56
N LYS A 36 3.64 -10.55 3.58
CA LYS A 36 4.20 -11.91 3.55
C LYS A 36 5.06 -12.18 2.28
N HIS A 37 4.77 -11.49 1.18
CA HIS A 37 5.38 -11.77 -0.13
C HIS A 37 5.87 -10.52 -0.87
N SER A 38 5.65 -9.31 -0.33
CA SER A 38 6.05 -8.06 -0.97
C SER A 38 6.59 -7.06 0.05
N LEU A 39 7.39 -6.12 -0.45
CA LEU A 39 7.79 -4.91 0.26
C LEU A 39 7.43 -3.72 -0.63
N ASP A 40 6.38 -3.00 -0.25
CA ASP A 40 5.89 -1.85 -1.00
C ASP A 40 6.45 -0.55 -0.41
N ARG A 41 6.95 0.34 -1.28
CA ARG A 41 7.52 1.63 -0.86
C ARG A 41 6.55 2.76 -1.16
N TYR A 42 6.23 3.54 -0.12
CA TYR A 42 5.36 4.71 -0.20
C TYR A 42 6.14 5.97 0.18
N VAL A 43 6.08 7.00 -0.67
CA VAL A 43 6.73 8.30 -0.42
C VAL A 43 5.73 9.24 0.22
N GLY A 44 6.18 9.92 1.27
CA GLY A 44 5.38 10.83 2.08
C GLY A 44 5.32 10.41 3.53
N ASN A 45 4.57 11.19 4.31
CA ASN A 45 4.30 10.89 5.70
C ASN A 45 3.37 9.69 5.86
N TYR A 46 3.11 9.33 7.12
CA TYR A 46 2.27 8.20 7.47
C TYR A 46 0.84 8.34 6.92
N SER A 47 0.22 9.53 7.01
CA SER A 47 -1.13 9.77 6.49
C SER A 47 -1.20 9.55 4.98
N ARG A 48 -0.20 10.05 4.24
CA ARG A 48 -0.11 9.84 2.80
C ARG A 48 0.06 8.36 2.45
N PHE A 49 0.84 7.61 3.24
CA PHE A 49 0.94 6.17 3.09
C PHE A 49 -0.42 5.48 3.21
N VAL A 50 -1.23 5.83 4.22
CA VAL A 50 -2.56 5.24 4.41
C VAL A 50 -3.45 5.49 3.21
N GLU A 51 -3.52 6.73 2.72
CA GLU A 51 -4.31 7.09 1.52
C GLU A 51 -3.88 6.27 0.28
N LEU A 52 -2.58 6.18 0.03
CA LEU A 52 -2.05 5.44 -1.12
C LEU A 52 -2.32 3.94 -0.99
N LYS A 53 -2.23 3.39 0.22
CA LYS A 53 -2.53 1.98 0.49
C LYS A 53 -4.01 1.68 0.25
N GLU A 54 -4.92 2.54 0.70
CA GLU A 54 -6.36 2.39 0.44
C GLU A 54 -6.68 2.44 -1.06
N GLN A 55 -6.07 3.38 -1.80
CA GLN A 55 -6.23 3.47 -3.26
C GLN A 55 -5.73 2.22 -3.98
N LYS A 56 -4.59 1.68 -3.56
CA LYS A 56 -4.02 0.43 -4.10
C LYS A 56 -4.98 -0.73 -3.87
N LEU A 57 -5.44 -0.94 -2.64
CA LEU A 57 -6.36 -2.03 -2.30
C LEU A 57 -7.69 -1.93 -3.04
N ALA A 58 -8.26 -0.73 -3.18
CA ALA A 58 -9.49 -0.51 -3.93
C ALA A 58 -9.32 -0.84 -5.43
N THR A 59 -8.17 -0.49 -6.00
CA THR A 59 -7.83 -0.80 -7.40
C THR A 59 -7.65 -2.30 -7.61
N GLU A 60 -6.97 -2.98 -6.69
CA GLU A 60 -6.77 -4.43 -6.72
C GLU A 60 -8.10 -5.19 -6.64
N ALA A 61 -9.00 -4.77 -5.73
CA ALA A 61 -10.33 -5.35 -5.62
C ALA A 61 -11.14 -5.21 -6.92
N LYS A 62 -11.14 -4.01 -7.52
CA LYS A 62 -11.83 -3.75 -8.80
C LYS A 62 -11.27 -4.59 -9.95
N ASN A 63 -9.95 -4.73 -10.01
CA ASN A 63 -9.29 -5.54 -11.04
C ASN A 63 -9.62 -7.02 -10.86
N TYR A 64 -9.64 -7.51 -9.62
CA TYR A 64 -10.05 -8.88 -9.31
C TYR A 64 -11.49 -9.17 -9.77
N GLU A 65 -12.44 -8.29 -9.45
CA GLU A 65 -13.83 -8.44 -9.92
C GLU A 65 -13.95 -8.48 -11.45
N LYS A 66 -13.19 -7.62 -12.14
CA LYS A 66 -13.16 -7.61 -13.61
C LYS A 66 -12.62 -8.93 -14.16
N GLN A 67 -11.53 -9.44 -13.59
CA GLN A 67 -10.95 -10.72 -13.98
C GLN A 67 -11.93 -11.88 -13.74
N GLN A 68 -12.63 -11.92 -12.60
CA GLN A 68 -13.62 -12.95 -12.33
C GLN A 68 -14.78 -12.94 -13.34
N LYS A 69 -15.26 -11.75 -13.73
CA LYS A 69 -16.30 -11.61 -14.77
C LYS A 69 -15.82 -12.10 -16.14
N GLU A 70 -14.58 -11.78 -16.51
CA GLU A 70 -13.99 -12.24 -17.77
C GLU A 70 -13.83 -13.77 -17.79
N ILE A 71 -13.37 -14.37 -16.68
CA ILE A 71 -13.27 -15.82 -16.52
C ILE A 71 -14.65 -16.48 -16.71
N ALA A 72 -15.67 -16.00 -16.00
CA ALA A 72 -17.03 -16.55 -16.10
C ALA A 72 -17.61 -16.47 -17.52
N ALA A 73 -17.37 -15.35 -18.22
CA ALA A 73 -17.83 -15.18 -19.60
C ALA A 73 -17.11 -16.12 -20.58
N LEU A 74 -15.81 -16.35 -20.38
CA LEU A 74 -15.03 -17.30 -21.17
C LEU A 74 -15.48 -18.74 -20.93
N GLU A 75 -15.75 -19.11 -19.67
CA GLU A 75 -16.27 -20.44 -19.31
C GLU A 75 -17.63 -20.71 -19.97
N ASP A 76 -18.56 -19.75 -19.94
CA ASP A 76 -19.85 -19.87 -20.64
C ASP A 76 -19.68 -20.04 -22.16
N PHE A 77 -18.80 -19.24 -22.77
CA PHE A 77 -18.51 -19.35 -24.20
C PHE A 77 -17.96 -20.73 -24.57
N VAL A 78 -16.99 -21.25 -23.81
CA VAL A 78 -16.41 -22.57 -24.07
C VAL A 78 -17.47 -23.67 -23.94
N ASN A 79 -18.29 -23.63 -22.89
CA ASN A 79 -19.36 -24.61 -22.68
C ASN A 79 -20.40 -24.61 -23.81
N ARG A 80 -20.71 -23.45 -24.38
CA ARG A 80 -21.68 -23.32 -25.48
C ARG A 80 -21.16 -23.78 -26.85
N ASN A 81 -19.84 -23.83 -27.06
CA ASN A 81 -19.22 -24.17 -28.35
C ASN A 81 -18.60 -25.58 -28.39
N LEU A 82 -18.57 -26.30 -27.26
CA LEU A 82 -18.10 -27.69 -27.18
C LEU A 82 -19.24 -28.74 -27.18
N VAL A 83 -20.46 -28.32 -27.53
CA VAL A 83 -21.63 -29.19 -27.83
C VAL A 83 -21.92 -29.23 -29.32
#